data_AF-A0A645IQJ1-F1
#
_entry.id   AF-A0A645IQJ1-F1
#
_cell.length_a   1.000
_cell.length_b   1.000
_cell.length_c   1.000
_cell.angle_alpha   90.00
_cell.angle_beta   90.00
_cell.angle_gamma   90.00
#
_symmetry.space_group_name_H-M   'P 1'
#
loop_
_entity.id
_entity.type
_entity.pdbx_description
1 polymer ?
#
loop_
_entity_poly.entity_id
_entity_poly.type
_entity_poly.pdbx_seq_one_letter_code
_entity_poly.pdbx_strand_id
1 'polypeptide(L)'
;MLIILAVLTYFKEIRKADEQLREKREQIEGELPRFVATIEQTLKASRDVLAMIENYKRNAGPSFARELDIVTADMRSSSYEAALTRFEARLNSPMLSDVVRGLIGVLRGDDSAVYFQMLAHDFKALELQRLKSQAQKIPPKIRIFSFIMLLCFLFTYLVIIAMEILNSLGGMF
;
A
#
# COMPACT_ATOMS: atom_id res chain seq x y z
N MET A 1 -1.61 18.76 -39.93
CA MET A 1 -2.70 18.05 -39.20
C MET A 1 -2.39 16.58 -38.94
N LEU A 2 -1.96 15.78 -39.94
CA LEU A 2 -1.63 14.35 -39.75
C LEU A 2 -0.52 14.10 -38.72
N ILE A 3 0.51 14.96 -38.67
CA ILE A 3 1.63 14.84 -37.70
C ILE A 3 1.13 15.02 -36.25
N ILE A 4 0.22 15.97 -36.01
CA ILE A 4 -0.35 16.22 -34.68
C ILE A 4 -1.22 15.03 -34.25
N LEU A 5 -2.00 14.46 -35.18
CA LEU A 5 -2.82 13.28 -34.91
C LEU A 5 -1.96 12.05 -34.58
N ALA A 6 -0.87 11.82 -35.33
CA ALA A 6 0.09 10.74 -35.12
C ALA A 6 0.77 10.83 -33.74
N VAL A 7 1.18 12.05 -33.36
CA VAL A 7 1.76 12.31 -32.03
C VAL A 7 0.73 12.06 -30.92
N LEU A 8 -0.53 12.48 -31.09
CA LEU A 8 -1.59 12.23 -30.11
C LEU A 8 -1.94 10.74 -29.97
N THR A 9 -1.99 9.97 -31.06
CA THR A 9 -2.18 8.52 -30.99
C THR A 9 -1.01 7.81 -30.33
N TYR A 10 0.23 8.22 -30.64
CA TYR A 10 1.43 7.67 -30.01
C TYR A 10 1.46 7.93 -28.49
N PHE A 11 1.14 9.15 -28.05
CA PHE A 11 1.00 9.45 -26.62
C PHE A 11 -0.13 8.67 -25.97
N LYS A 12 -1.23 8.41 -26.68
CA LYS A 12 -2.36 7.62 -26.16
C LYS A 12 -2.01 6.14 -26.02
N GLU A 13 -1.24 5.58 -26.97
CA GLU A 13 -0.75 4.21 -26.90
C GLU A 13 0.31 4.02 -25.81
N ILE A 14 1.27 4.94 -25.68
CA ILE A 14 2.25 4.92 -24.57
C ILE A 14 1.51 4.98 -23.23
N ARG A 15 0.56 5.91 -23.07
CA ARG A 15 -0.21 6.03 -21.83
C ARG A 15 -0.96 4.74 -21.47
N LYS A 16 -1.52 4.02 -22.45
CA LYS A 16 -2.18 2.74 -22.20
C LYS A 16 -1.21 1.66 -21.72
N ALA A 17 -0.04 1.56 -22.33
CA ALA A 17 0.99 0.61 -21.92
C ALA A 17 1.51 0.91 -20.51
N ASP A 18 1.79 2.19 -20.22
CA ASP A 18 2.19 2.65 -18.89
C ASP A 18 1.12 2.40 -17.83
N GLU A 19 -0.16 2.58 -18.17
CA GLU A 19 -1.28 2.36 -17.26
C GLU A 19 -1.44 0.86 -16.93
N GLN A 20 -1.32 -0.02 -17.92
CA GLN A 20 -1.33 -1.47 -17.68
C GLN A 20 -0.14 -1.95 -16.84
N LEU A 21 1.06 -1.38 -17.07
CA LEU A 21 2.24 -1.64 -16.25
C LEU A 21 2.04 -1.15 -14.81
N ARG A 22 1.44 0.04 -14.64
CA ARG A 22 1.13 0.60 -13.31
C ARG A 22 0.12 -0.27 -12.56
N GLU A 23 -0.97 -0.68 -13.20
CA GLU A 23 -1.98 -1.56 -12.58
C GLU A 23 -1.38 -2.89 -12.14
N LYS A 24 -0.57 -3.51 -13.02
CA LYS A 24 0.12 -4.76 -12.69
C LYS A 24 1.05 -4.60 -11.49
N ARG A 25 1.78 -3.48 -11.46
CA ARG A 25 2.70 -3.14 -10.37
C ARG A 25 1.96 -2.89 -9.07
N GLU A 26 0.84 -2.16 -9.09
CA GLU A 26 0.01 -1.91 -7.90
C GLU A 26 -0.56 -3.20 -7.31
N GLN A 27 -1.00 -4.15 -8.15
CA GLN A 27 -1.46 -5.46 -7.70
C GLN A 27 -0.36 -6.23 -6.97
N ILE A 28 0.85 -6.24 -7.54
CA ILE A 28 2.00 -6.94 -6.95
C ILE A 28 2.46 -6.24 -5.68
N GLU A 29 2.56 -4.91 -5.67
CA GLU A 29 2.90 -4.12 -4.49
C GLU A 29 1.93 -4.33 -3.32
N GLY A 30 0.65 -4.60 -3.61
CA GLY A 30 -0.33 -5.00 -2.59
C GLY A 30 -0.08 -6.37 -1.97
N GLU A 31 0.57 -7.29 -2.68
CA GLU A 31 0.90 -8.62 -2.19
C GLU A 31 2.29 -8.71 -1.51
N LEU A 32 3.18 -7.74 -1.78
CA LEU A 32 4.53 -7.68 -1.22
C LEU A 32 4.60 -7.79 0.31
N PRO A 33 3.75 -7.11 1.11
CA PRO A 33 3.79 -7.24 2.57
C PRO A 33 3.59 -8.69 3.04
N ARG A 34 2.67 -9.42 2.39
CA ARG A 34 2.40 -10.83 2.67
C ARG A 34 3.53 -11.73 2.19
N PHE A 35 4.12 -11.42 1.05
CA PHE A 35 5.30 -12.13 0.54
C PHE A 35 6.45 -12.04 1.53
N VAL A 36 6.79 -10.83 1.93
CA VAL A 36 7.91 -10.55 2.85
C VAL A 36 7.69 -11.20 4.21
N ALA A 37 6.47 -11.15 4.74
CA ALA A 37 6.14 -11.87 5.97
C ALA A 37 6.33 -13.40 5.83
N THR A 38 6.00 -13.98 4.67
CA THR A 38 6.19 -15.41 4.43
C THR A 38 7.67 -15.78 4.29
N ILE A 39 8.45 -14.93 3.61
CA ILE A 39 9.90 -15.09 3.49
C ILE A 39 10.57 -14.97 4.87
N GLU A 40 10.23 -13.96 5.67
CA GLU A 40 10.71 -13.79 7.05
C GLU A 40 10.48 -15.04 7.91
N GLN A 41 9.28 -15.62 7.83
CA GLN A 41 8.96 -16.85 8.56
C GLN A 41 9.76 -18.04 8.03
N THR A 42 9.87 -18.19 6.71
CA THR A 42 10.55 -19.34 6.11
C THR A 42 12.06 -19.28 6.31
N LEU A 43 12.64 -18.08 6.37
CA LEU A 43 14.07 -17.85 6.67
C LEU A 43 14.51 -18.40 8.03
N LYS A 44 13.59 -18.49 9.00
CA LYS A 44 13.87 -19.12 10.31
C LYS A 44 14.11 -20.63 10.19
N ALA A 45 13.59 -21.26 9.14
CA ALA A 45 13.64 -22.70 8.93
C ALA A 45 14.59 -23.10 7.78
N SER A 46 14.69 -22.31 6.71
CA SER A 46 15.50 -22.60 5.53
C SER A 46 16.01 -21.34 4.87
N ARG A 47 17.23 -21.40 4.33
CA ARG A 47 17.85 -20.35 3.52
C ARG A 47 17.68 -20.56 2.00
N ASP A 48 16.92 -21.57 1.60
CA ASP A 48 16.66 -21.86 0.19
C ASP A 48 15.66 -20.85 -0.41
N VAL A 49 16.19 -19.83 -1.08
CA VAL A 49 15.42 -18.76 -1.72
C VAL A 49 14.52 -19.29 -2.84
N LEU A 50 14.97 -20.28 -3.61
CA LEU A 50 14.15 -20.83 -4.69
C LEU A 50 12.93 -21.55 -4.10
N ALA A 51 13.14 -22.40 -3.10
CA ALA A 51 12.05 -23.10 -2.42
C ALA A 51 11.07 -22.12 -1.76
N MET A 52 11.58 -21.05 -1.14
CA MET A 52 10.75 -19.99 -0.55
C MET A 52 9.83 -19.33 -1.58
N ILE A 53 10.37 -18.95 -2.74
CA ILE A 53 9.59 -18.34 -3.81
C ILE A 53 8.56 -19.33 -4.38
N GLU A 54 8.95 -20.59 -4.59
CA GLU A 54 8.05 -21.63 -5.11
C GLU A 54 6.90 -21.95 -4.17
N ASN A 55 7.17 -22.00 -2.86
CA ASN A 55 6.15 -22.21 -1.84
C ASN A 55 5.16 -21.05 -1.81
N TYR A 56 5.65 -19.81 -1.88
CA TYR A 56 4.77 -18.64 -1.91
C TYR A 56 3.96 -18.55 -3.20
N LYS A 57 4.54 -18.91 -4.36
CA LYS A 57 3.88 -18.88 -5.68
C LYS A 57 2.51 -19.57 -5.68
N ARG A 58 2.35 -20.65 -4.90
CA ARG A 58 1.09 -21.41 -4.78
C ARG A 58 -0.05 -20.60 -4.15
N ASN A 59 0.27 -19.60 -3.33
CA ASN A 59 -0.67 -18.78 -2.59
C ASN A 59 -0.73 -17.32 -3.11
N ALA A 60 0.06 -17.01 -4.14
CA ALA A 60 0.13 -15.69 -4.74
C ALA A 60 -1.06 -15.45 -5.69
N GLY A 61 -1.46 -14.19 -5.85
CA GLY A 61 -2.43 -13.77 -6.83
C GLY A 61 -1.95 -14.04 -8.26
N PRO A 62 -2.85 -14.10 -9.26
CA PRO A 62 -2.53 -14.54 -10.61
C PRO A 62 -1.48 -13.65 -11.31
N SER A 63 -1.43 -12.35 -10.98
CA SER A 63 -0.44 -11.43 -11.53
C SER A 63 0.95 -11.70 -10.96
N PHE A 64 1.04 -11.81 -9.63
CA PHE A 64 2.30 -12.04 -8.95
C PHE A 64 2.81 -13.48 -9.14
N ALA A 65 1.94 -14.48 -9.13
CA ALA A 65 2.29 -15.87 -9.40
C ALA A 65 2.95 -16.05 -10.78
N ARG A 66 2.46 -15.37 -11.83
CA ARG A 66 3.11 -15.38 -13.16
C ARG A 66 4.51 -14.77 -13.13
N GLU A 67 4.68 -13.69 -12.39
CA GLU A 67 5.98 -13.06 -12.23
C GLU A 67 6.95 -13.97 -11.49
N LEU A 68 6.52 -14.56 -10.38
CA LEU A 68 7.31 -15.53 -9.63
C LEU A 68 7.62 -16.78 -10.46
N ASP A 69 6.72 -17.21 -11.34
CA ASP A 69 6.96 -18.32 -12.25
C ASP A 69 8.13 -18.04 -13.18
N ILE A 70 8.13 -16.87 -13.83
CA ILE A 70 9.23 -16.42 -14.70
C ILE A 70 10.54 -16.37 -13.92
N VAL A 71 10.53 -15.82 -12.70
CA VAL A 71 11.74 -15.73 -11.86
C VAL A 71 12.24 -17.10 -11.45
N THR A 72 11.37 -18.01 -11.02
CA THR A 72 11.77 -19.37 -10.66
C THR A 72 12.33 -20.14 -11.87
N ALA A 73 11.76 -19.94 -13.06
CA ALA A 73 12.30 -20.49 -14.30
C ALA A 73 13.70 -19.92 -14.61
N ASP A 74 13.85 -18.59 -14.56
CA ASP A 74 15.13 -17.91 -14.79
C ASP A 74 16.20 -18.30 -13.78
N MET A 75 15.83 -18.54 -12.51
CA MET A 75 16.75 -19.03 -11.47
C MET A 75 17.21 -20.46 -11.75
N ARG A 76 16.35 -21.30 -12.32
CA ARG A 76 16.69 -22.69 -12.68
C ARG A 76 17.54 -22.77 -13.95
N SER A 77 17.35 -21.85 -14.90
CA SER A 77 18.08 -21.83 -16.17
C SER A 77 19.31 -20.92 -16.17
N SER A 78 19.46 -20.03 -15.19
CA SER A 78 20.54 -19.04 -15.11
C SER A 78 21.03 -18.82 -13.67
N SER A 79 21.79 -17.74 -13.43
CA SER A 79 22.22 -17.39 -12.07
C SER A 79 21.06 -16.85 -11.24
N TYR A 80 21.00 -17.27 -9.98
CA TYR A 80 19.95 -16.91 -9.04
C TYR A 80 19.92 -15.39 -8.81
N GLU A 81 21.08 -14.77 -8.61
CA GLU A 81 21.19 -13.30 -8.47
C GLU A 81 20.75 -12.58 -9.75
N ALA A 82 21.17 -13.08 -10.92
CA ALA A 82 20.83 -12.45 -12.19
C ALA A 82 19.32 -12.51 -12.47
N ALA A 83 18.66 -13.62 -12.11
CA ALA A 83 17.22 -13.78 -12.21
C ALA A 83 16.48 -12.77 -11.30
N LEU A 84 16.94 -12.60 -10.06
CA LEU A 84 16.38 -11.62 -9.13
C LEU A 84 16.60 -10.16 -9.60
N THR A 85 17.76 -9.83 -10.17
CA THR A 85 18.01 -8.49 -10.73
C THR A 85 17.13 -8.22 -11.95
N ARG A 86 16.91 -9.22 -12.83
CA ARG A 86 15.98 -9.10 -13.95
C ARG A 86 14.54 -8.94 -13.46
N PHE A 87 14.18 -9.63 -12.38
CA PHE A 87 12.88 -9.48 -11.76
C PHE A 87 12.62 -8.05 -11.30
N GLU A 88 13.58 -7.46 -10.59
CA GLU A 88 13.57 -6.07 -10.16
C GLU A 88 13.39 -5.13 -11.36
N ALA A 89 14.20 -5.30 -12.41
CA ALA A 89 14.15 -4.45 -13.60
C ALA A 89 12.81 -4.54 -14.35
N ARG A 90 12.15 -5.70 -14.33
CA ARG A 90 10.86 -5.91 -15.01
C ARG A 90 9.69 -5.22 -14.33
N LEU A 91 9.67 -5.18 -12.99
CA LEU A 91 8.61 -4.53 -12.23
C LEU A 91 8.92 -3.06 -11.92
N ASN A 92 10.19 -2.70 -11.83
CA ASN A 92 10.69 -1.35 -11.58
C ASN A 92 10.01 -0.70 -10.36
N SER A 93 9.87 -1.47 -9.26
CA SER A 93 9.25 -1.03 -8.01
C SER A 93 10.30 -0.90 -6.90
N PRO A 94 10.38 0.24 -6.19
CA PRO A 94 11.34 0.41 -5.10
C PRO A 94 11.05 -0.54 -3.94
N MET A 95 9.77 -0.83 -3.65
CA MET A 95 9.38 -1.79 -2.63
C MET A 95 9.89 -3.19 -2.97
N LEU A 96 9.81 -3.58 -4.25
CA LEU A 96 10.34 -4.87 -4.71
C LEU A 96 11.87 -4.89 -4.71
N SER A 97 12.52 -3.80 -5.11
CA SER A 97 13.98 -3.67 -5.10
C SER A 97 14.56 -4.00 -3.72
N ASP A 98 13.93 -3.53 -2.65
CA ASP A 98 14.38 -3.82 -1.28
C ASP A 98 14.22 -5.31 -0.93
N VAL A 99 13.11 -5.92 -1.34
CA VAL A 99 12.91 -7.37 -1.18
C VAL A 99 13.97 -8.17 -1.94
N VAL A 100 14.24 -7.80 -3.20
CA VAL A 100 15.24 -8.46 -4.06
C VAL A 100 16.64 -8.33 -3.46
N ARG A 101 17.02 -7.16 -2.94
CA ARG A 101 18.30 -6.96 -2.24
C ARG A 101 18.42 -7.89 -1.04
N GLY A 102 17.36 -8.00 -0.23
CA GLY A 102 17.32 -8.95 0.88
C GLY A 102 17.51 -10.40 0.42
N LEU A 103 16.81 -10.82 -0.64
CA LEU A 103 16.92 -12.18 -1.18
C LEU A 103 18.33 -12.46 -1.73
N ILE A 104 18.97 -11.48 -2.39
CA ILE A 104 20.36 -11.60 -2.85
C ILE A 104 21.32 -11.72 -1.64
N GLY A 105 21.09 -10.98 -0.56
CA GLY A 105 21.85 -11.13 0.69
C GLY A 105 21.77 -12.55 1.24
N VAL A 106 20.56 -13.14 1.29
CA VAL A 106 20.37 -14.54 1.70
C VAL A 106 21.15 -15.51 0.81
N LEU A 107 21.10 -15.31 -0.52
CA LEU A 107 21.85 -16.14 -1.48
C LEU A 107 23.37 -16.06 -1.27
N ARG A 108 23.88 -14.91 -0.84
CA ARG A 108 25.31 -14.70 -0.52
C ARG A 108 25.71 -15.26 0.84
N GLY A 109 24.75 -15.74 1.63
CA GLY A 109 24.96 -16.32 2.95
C GLY A 109 24.79 -15.33 4.11
N ASP A 110 24.43 -14.08 3.82
CA ASP A 110 24.20 -13.05 4.84
C ASP A 110 22.99 -13.43 5.71
N ASP A 111 23.08 -13.13 7.01
CA ASP A 111 21.94 -13.28 7.91
C ASP A 111 20.92 -12.17 7.69
N SER A 112 20.11 -12.36 6.66
CA SER A 112 19.07 -11.41 6.27
C SER A 112 17.77 -11.59 7.07
N ALA A 113 17.74 -12.47 8.08
CA ALA A 113 16.54 -12.68 8.89
C ALA A 113 16.08 -11.39 9.58
N VAL A 114 17.03 -10.64 10.18
CA VAL A 114 16.76 -9.34 10.80
C VAL A 114 16.35 -8.30 9.75
N TYR A 115 16.97 -8.33 8.55
CA TYR A 115 16.60 -7.45 7.44
C TYR A 115 15.14 -7.67 7.02
N PHE A 116 14.73 -8.92 6.80
CA PHE A 116 13.36 -9.26 6.45
C PHE A 116 12.37 -8.98 7.59
N GLN A 117 12.79 -9.10 8.85
CA GLN A 117 11.99 -8.71 10.01
C GLN A 117 11.72 -7.20 10.03
N MET A 118 12.73 -6.37 9.80
CA MET A 118 12.58 -4.92 9.69
C MET A 118 11.70 -4.56 8.48
N LEU A 119 11.97 -5.18 7.33
CA LEU A 119 11.21 -4.94 6.10
C LEU A 119 9.71 -5.33 6.25
N ALA A 120 9.41 -6.44 6.92
CA ALA A 120 8.04 -6.83 7.22
C ALA A 120 7.34 -5.83 8.17
N HIS A 121 8.07 -5.28 9.14
CA HIS A 121 7.55 -4.25 10.03
C HIS A 121 7.29 -2.94 9.28
N ASP A 122 8.22 -2.53 8.40
CA ASP A 122 8.09 -1.30 7.60
C ASP A 122 6.91 -1.39 6.64
N PHE A 123 6.70 -2.54 5.99
CA PHE A 123 5.52 -2.74 5.15
C PHE A 123 4.20 -2.66 5.93
N LYS A 124 4.14 -3.25 7.14
CA LYS A 124 2.97 -3.11 8.02
C LYS A 124 2.75 -1.66 8.42
N ALA A 125 3.81 -0.93 8.77
CA ALA A 125 3.72 0.48 9.11
C ALA A 125 3.22 1.32 7.93
N LEU A 126 3.68 1.02 6.72
CA LEU A 126 3.24 1.66 5.48
C LEU A 126 1.75 1.40 5.19
N GLU A 127 1.28 0.17 5.35
CA GLU A 127 -0.15 -0.17 5.25
C GLU A 127 -0.98 0.59 6.28
N LEU A 128 -0.52 0.66 7.53
CA LEU A 128 -1.19 1.36 8.62
C LEU A 128 -1.23 2.87 8.37
N GLN A 129 -0.17 3.45 7.79
CA GLN A 129 -0.13 4.83 7.35
C GLN A 129 -1.09 5.08 6.19
N ARG A 130 -1.18 4.16 5.21
CA ARG A 130 -2.18 4.23 4.14
C ARG A 130 -3.59 4.18 4.71
N LEU A 131 -3.88 3.26 5.64
CA LEU A 131 -5.15 3.15 6.32
C LEU A 131 -5.50 4.42 7.12
N LYS A 132 -4.54 4.97 7.88
CA LYS A 132 -4.69 6.25 8.59
C LYS A 132 -4.92 7.41 7.62
N SER A 133 -4.22 7.46 6.49
CA SER A 133 -4.41 8.50 5.48
C SER A 133 -5.79 8.43 4.83
N GLN A 134 -6.33 7.22 4.63
CA GLN A 134 -7.70 7.01 4.15
C GLN A 134 -8.73 7.35 5.23
N ALA A 135 -8.47 7.00 6.49
CA ALA A 135 -9.32 7.36 7.62
C ALA A 135 -9.30 8.88 7.91
N GLN A 136 -8.19 9.57 7.66
CA GLN A 136 -8.12 11.04 7.73
C GLN A 136 -8.86 11.72 6.56
N LYS A 137 -9.14 11.00 5.47
CA LYS A 137 -10.05 11.45 4.41
C LYS A 137 -11.52 11.26 4.78
N ILE A 138 -11.85 10.67 5.94
CA ILE A 138 -13.22 10.70 6.48
C ILE A 138 -13.57 12.18 6.66
N PRO A 139 -14.57 12.68 5.91
CA PRO A 139 -14.69 14.10 5.61
C PRO A 139 -14.98 14.92 6.87
N PRO A 140 -14.66 16.23 6.88
CA PRO A 140 -15.00 17.19 7.94
C PRO A 140 -16.51 17.36 8.19
N LYS A 141 -17.38 16.54 7.57
CA LYS A 141 -18.83 16.52 7.77
C LYS A 141 -19.22 16.31 9.23
N ILE A 142 -18.47 15.51 10.00
CA ILE A 142 -18.72 15.30 11.43
C ILE A 142 -18.62 16.63 12.20
N ARG A 143 -17.67 17.50 11.81
CA ARG A 143 -17.46 18.79 12.47
C ARG A 143 -18.65 19.74 12.27
N ILE A 144 -19.29 19.71 11.10
CA ILE A 144 -20.48 20.52 10.79
C ILE A 144 -21.67 20.05 11.63
N PHE A 145 -21.91 18.74 11.71
CA PHE A 145 -22.99 18.20 12.55
C PHE A 145 -22.78 18.49 14.05
N SER A 146 -21.54 18.36 14.55
CA SER A 146 -21.23 18.72 15.93
C SER A 146 -21.43 20.22 16.21
N PHE A 147 -21.10 21.09 15.26
CA PHE A 147 -21.31 22.54 15.39
C PHE A 147 -22.78 22.91 15.44
N ILE A 148 -23.61 22.28 14.60
CA ILE A 148 -25.07 22.48 14.58
C ILE A 148 -25.70 22.02 15.90
N MET A 149 -25.32 20.85 16.43
CA MET A 149 -25.81 20.41 17.74
C MET A 149 -25.42 21.37 18.87
N LEU A 150 -24.18 21.88 18.86
CA LEU A 150 -23.71 22.82 19.87
C LEU A 150 -24.47 24.15 19.81
N LEU A 151 -24.72 24.67 18.61
CA LEU A 151 -25.56 25.86 18.40
C LEU A 151 -26.99 25.65 18.89
N CYS A 152 -27.57 24.48 18.60
CA CYS A 152 -28.92 24.14 19.06
C CYS A 152 -29.01 24.09 20.58
N PHE A 153 -28.00 23.48 21.23
CA PHE A 153 -27.91 23.39 22.69
C PHE A 153 -27.77 24.77 23.35
N LEU A 154 -26.92 25.63 22.77
CA LEU A 154 -26.74 27.00 23.23
C LEU A 154 -28.03 27.82 23.09
N PHE A 155 -28.76 27.64 21.99
CA PHE A 155 -30.01 28.36 21.72
C PHE A 155 -31.11 27.98 22.71
N THR A 156 -31.26 26.68 23.03
CA THR A 156 -32.19 26.24 24.07
C THR A 156 -31.90 26.87 25.43
N TYR A 157 -30.64 26.98 25.82
CA TYR A 157 -30.26 27.62 27.09
C TYR A 157 -30.54 29.13 27.08
N LEU A 158 -30.22 29.82 25.98
CA LEU A 158 -30.50 31.26 25.83
C LEU A 158 -32.01 31.56 25.92
N VAL A 159 -32.85 30.74 25.29
CA VAL A 159 -34.32 30.90 25.33
C VAL A 159 -34.86 30.71 26.75
N ILE A 160 -34.38 29.69 27.47
CA ILE A 160 -34.79 29.45 28.86
C ILE A 160 -34.38 30.63 29.74
N ILE A 161 -33.13 31.11 29.65
CA ILE A 161 -32.64 32.25 30.43
C ILE A 161 -33.43 33.52 30.12
N ALA A 162 -33.72 33.78 28.84
CA ALA A 162 -34.49 34.96 28.44
C ALA A 162 -35.95 34.91 28.94
N MET A 163 -36.60 33.75 28.87
CA MET A 163 -37.93 33.52 29.46
C MET A 163 -37.91 33.75 30.98
N GLU A 164 -36.91 33.22 31.69
CA GLU A 164 -36.78 33.36 33.14
C GLU A 164 -36.57 34.81 33.55
N ILE A 165 -35.75 35.56 32.79
CA ILE A 165 -35.49 36.99 33.02
C ILE A 165 -36.77 37.81 32.78
N LEU A 166 -37.50 37.55 31.69
CA LEU A 166 -38.74 38.27 31.39
C LEU A 166 -39.84 37.98 32.42
N ASN A 167 -40.00 36.72 32.85
CA ASN A 167 -40.93 36.36 33.91
C ASN A 167 -40.50 36.97 35.26
N SER A 168 -39.21 36.96 35.59
CA SER A 168 -38.70 37.56 36.83
C SER A 168 -38.84 39.07 36.86
N LEU A 169 -38.67 39.74 35.72
CA LEU A 169 -38.92 41.18 35.57
C LEU A 169 -40.41 41.51 35.61
N GLY A 170 -41.26 40.70 34.97
CA GLY A 170 -42.71 40.86 34.97
C GLY A 170 -43.39 40.58 36.31
N GLY A 171 -42.74 39.80 37.20
CA GLY A 171 -43.18 39.60 38.59
C GLY A 171 -42.65 40.64 39.58
N MET A 172 -41.75 41.55 39.16
CA MET A 172 -41.21 42.65 39.97
C MET A 172 -41.93 43.99 39.75
N PHE A 173 -42.85 44.09 38.78
CA PHE A 173 -43.73 45.24 38.55
C PHE A 173 -45.18 44.88 38.93
#